data_AF-A0A538BFE9-F1
#
_entry.id   AF-A0A538BFE9-F1
#
_cell.length_a   1.000
_cell.length_b   1.000
_cell.length_c   1.000
_cell.angle_alpha   90.00
_cell.angle_beta   90.00
_cell.angle_gamma   90.00
#
_symmetry.space_group_name_H-M   'P 1'
#
loop_
_entity.id
_entity.type
_entity.pdbx_description
1 polymer ?
#
loop_
_entity_poly.entity_id
_entity_poly.type
_entity_poly.pdbx_seq_one_letter_code
_entity_poly.pdbx_strand_id
1 'polypeptide(L)'
;MRLVIVLAALVAALTVVGIAPEAGAVVRCGTVSVQEYGVAKPLVYRVRIVKGGISCRTARRVLGYFMRKNVSPQGWYCARGHASQNQAWAAACGTRAGALIRSYGPVRR
;
A
#
# COMPACT_ATOMS: atom_id res chain seq x y z
N MET A 1 30.37 27.69 -41.61
CA MET A 1 29.68 26.39 -41.77
C MET A 1 29.82 25.43 -40.58
N ARG A 2 30.21 25.88 -39.37
CA ARG A 2 30.29 25.02 -38.15
C ARG A 2 29.16 25.23 -37.13
N LEU A 3 28.39 26.32 -37.27
CA LEU A 3 27.32 26.70 -36.33
C LEU A 3 25.97 26.01 -36.58
N VAL A 4 25.72 25.54 -37.81
CA VAL A 4 24.43 24.96 -38.21
C VAL A 4 24.27 23.51 -37.69
N ILE A 5 25.38 22.81 -37.44
CA ILE A 5 25.36 21.40 -37.00
C ILE A 5 25.02 21.28 -35.50
N VAL A 6 25.27 22.33 -34.70
CA VAL A 6 25.07 22.29 -33.24
C VAL A 6 23.59 22.40 -32.87
N LEU A 7 22.77 23.10 -33.68
CA LEU A 7 21.33 23.26 -33.37
C LEU A 7 20.50 22.00 -33.63
N ALA A 8 20.91 21.13 -34.57
CA ALA A 8 20.13 19.93 -34.90
C ALA A 8 20.20 18.85 -33.80
N ALA A 9 21.25 18.85 -32.98
CA ALA A 9 21.40 17.89 -31.89
C ALA A 9 20.54 18.22 -30.65
N LEU A 10 20.11 19.47 -30.49
CA LEU A 10 19.35 19.92 -29.31
C LEU A 10 17.84 19.63 -29.39
N VAL A 11 17.31 19.34 -30.58
CA VAL A 11 15.86 19.11 -30.78
C VAL A 11 15.46 17.65 -30.51
N ALA A 12 16.40 16.70 -30.56
CA ALA A 12 16.11 15.27 -30.38
C ALA A 12 15.96 14.82 -28.91
N ALA A 13 16.19 15.70 -27.93
CA ALA A 13 16.17 15.35 -26.51
C ALA A 13 14.81 15.54 -25.81
N LEU A 14 13.76 15.95 -26.53
CA LEU A 14 12.55 16.54 -25.91
C LEU A 14 11.28 15.67 -25.89
N THR A 15 11.26 14.43 -26.36
CA THR A 15 9.97 13.71 -26.51
C THR A 15 9.95 12.25 -26.05
N VAL A 16 10.72 11.88 -25.03
CA VAL A 16 10.42 10.65 -24.28
C VAL A 16 9.69 11.04 -23.00
N VAL A 17 8.45 11.52 -23.15
CA VAL A 17 7.48 11.51 -22.05
C VAL A 17 7.12 10.04 -21.86
N GLY A 18 7.94 9.33 -21.10
CA GLY A 18 7.64 7.98 -20.65
C GLY A 18 6.31 8.02 -19.93
N ILE A 19 5.30 7.35 -20.51
CA ILE A 19 4.01 7.11 -19.87
C ILE A 19 4.32 6.19 -18.69
N ALA A 20 4.65 6.76 -17.54
CA ALA A 20 4.82 6.00 -16.32
C ALA A 20 3.48 5.29 -16.08
N PRO A 21 3.45 3.96 -15.84
CA PRO A 21 2.21 3.27 -15.54
C PRO A 21 1.58 3.98 -14.34
N GLU A 22 0.33 4.41 -14.50
CA GLU A 22 -0.40 5.11 -13.44
C GLU A 22 -0.24 4.32 -12.14
N ALA A 23 0.18 5.01 -11.08
CA ALA A 23 0.17 4.44 -9.75
C ALA A 23 -1.27 3.98 -9.47
N GLY A 24 -1.50 2.67 -9.52
CA GLY A 24 -2.86 2.11 -9.47
C GLY A 24 -3.66 2.72 -8.32
N ALA A 25 -4.89 3.12 -8.61
CA ALA A 25 -5.73 3.85 -7.67
C ALA A 25 -5.87 3.10 -6.33
N VAL A 26 -5.75 3.83 -5.22
CA VAL A 26 -5.93 3.26 -3.88
C VAL A 26 -7.39 2.81 -3.71
N VAL A 27 -7.60 1.50 -3.54
CA VAL A 27 -8.94 0.92 -3.36
C VAL A 27 -9.31 0.87 -1.89
N ARG A 28 -10.47 1.44 -1.51
CA ARG A 28 -11.01 1.38 -0.13
C ARG A 28 -11.81 0.10 0.06
N CYS A 29 -11.40 -0.74 1.00
CA CYS A 29 -11.95 -2.09 1.19
C CYS A 29 -12.80 -2.26 2.45
N GLY A 30 -13.33 -1.17 3.00
CA GLY A 30 -14.13 -1.20 4.23
C GLY A 30 -13.26 -1.36 5.47
N THR A 31 -13.71 -2.16 6.44
CA THR A 31 -13.06 -2.30 7.75
C THR A 31 -12.84 -3.75 8.17
N VAL A 32 -11.91 -3.94 9.12
CA VAL A 32 -11.75 -5.16 9.93
C VAL A 32 -11.84 -4.82 11.40
N SER A 33 -12.45 -5.70 12.19
CA SER A 33 -12.46 -5.61 13.66
C SER A 33 -11.44 -6.59 14.24
N VAL A 34 -10.64 -6.11 15.19
CA VAL A 34 -9.56 -6.86 15.83
C VAL A 34 -9.72 -6.72 17.34
N GLN A 35 -9.85 -7.84 18.04
CA GLN A 35 -9.79 -7.86 19.49
C GLN A 35 -8.32 -7.84 19.91
N GLU A 36 -7.87 -6.72 20.48
CA GLU A 36 -6.53 -6.62 21.04
C GLU A 36 -6.56 -6.98 22.54
N TYR A 37 -5.44 -7.53 23.03
CA TYR A 37 -5.31 -7.90 24.44
C TYR A 37 -5.36 -6.64 25.31
N GLY A 38 -6.10 -6.70 26.42
CA GLY A 38 -6.28 -5.57 27.32
C GLY A 38 -7.26 -4.49 26.85
N VAL A 39 -7.92 -4.66 25.70
CA VAL A 39 -8.94 -3.72 25.19
C VAL A 39 -10.34 -4.32 25.37
N ALA A 40 -11.24 -3.58 26.03
CA ALA A 40 -12.59 -4.09 26.35
C ALA A 40 -13.49 -4.31 25.11
N LYS A 41 -13.23 -3.60 24.00
CA LYS A 41 -14.02 -3.70 22.77
C LYS A 41 -13.11 -3.92 21.56
N PRO A 42 -13.57 -4.62 20.51
CA PRO A 42 -12.80 -4.76 19.28
C PRO A 42 -12.47 -3.40 18.66
N LEU A 43 -11.21 -3.23 18.30
CA LEU A 43 -10.72 -2.08 17.57
C LEU A 43 -11.03 -2.24 16.08
N VAL A 44 -11.52 -1.17 15.44
CA VAL A 44 -11.92 -1.19 14.04
C VAL A 44 -10.87 -0.48 13.19
N TYR A 45 -10.41 -1.11 12.12
CA TYR A 45 -9.40 -0.57 11.21
C TYR A 45 -9.92 -0.52 9.78
N ARG A 46 -9.70 0.60 9.11
CA ARG A 46 -10.01 0.77 7.68
C ARG A 46 -8.97 0.06 6.84
N VAL A 47 -9.38 -0.71 5.85
CA VAL A 47 -8.48 -1.45 4.96
C VAL A 47 -8.42 -0.80 3.58
N ARG A 48 -7.22 -0.70 3.01
CA ARG A 48 -6.99 -0.22 1.66
C ARG A 48 -6.04 -1.12 0.90
N ILE A 49 -6.26 -1.26 -0.40
CA ILE A 49 -5.27 -1.76 -1.35
C ILE A 49 -4.54 -0.54 -1.89
N VAL A 50 -3.24 -0.49 -1.66
CA VAL A 50 -2.37 0.61 -2.08
C VAL A 50 -1.77 0.33 -3.46
N LYS A 51 -1.52 -0.95 -3.77
CA LYS A 51 -0.96 -1.40 -5.05
C LYS A 51 -1.38 -2.84 -5.35
N GLY A 52 -1.51 -3.16 -6.63
CA GLY A 52 -1.70 -4.51 -7.14
C GLY A 52 -3.16 -4.95 -7.24
N GLY A 53 -3.43 -5.90 -8.14
CA GLY A 53 -4.76 -6.42 -8.40
C GLY A 53 -5.14 -7.55 -7.46
N ILE A 54 -5.66 -7.21 -6.27
CA ILE A 54 -6.24 -8.19 -5.35
C ILE A 54 -7.66 -7.79 -4.95
N SER A 55 -8.44 -8.75 -4.45
CA SER A 55 -9.79 -8.47 -3.97
C SER A 55 -9.78 -7.81 -2.59
N CYS A 56 -10.77 -6.95 -2.32
CA CYS A 56 -11.02 -6.43 -0.97
C CYS A 56 -11.33 -7.50 0.07
N ARG A 57 -11.82 -8.68 -0.35
CA ARG A 57 -12.00 -9.84 0.52
C ARG A 57 -10.65 -10.37 0.98
N THR A 58 -9.71 -10.55 0.06
CA THR A 58 -8.33 -10.97 0.36
C THR A 58 -7.64 -9.97 1.26
N ALA A 59 -7.72 -8.67 0.93
CA ALA A 59 -7.12 -7.60 1.72
C ALA A 59 -7.57 -7.64 3.20
N ARG A 60 -8.89 -7.73 3.43
CA ARG A 60 -9.46 -7.82 4.79
C ARG A 60 -9.07 -9.11 5.49
N ARG A 61 -9.06 -10.26 4.80
CA ARG A 61 -8.68 -11.55 5.39
C ARG A 61 -7.22 -11.54 5.86
N VAL A 62 -6.30 -11.11 5.01
CA VAL A 62 -4.86 -11.09 5.30
C VAL A 62 -4.54 -10.15 6.45
N LEU A 63 -4.97 -8.88 6.37
CA LEU A 63 -4.71 -7.90 7.44
C LEU A 63 -5.41 -8.29 8.73
N GLY A 64 -6.67 -8.75 8.67
CA GLY A 64 -7.39 -9.18 9.87
C GLY A 64 -6.72 -10.39 10.53
N TYR A 65 -6.20 -11.35 9.74
CA TYR A 65 -5.45 -12.49 10.28
C TYR A 65 -4.16 -12.02 10.95
N PHE A 66 -3.33 -11.26 10.24
CA PHE A 66 -2.06 -10.76 10.75
C PHE A 66 -2.27 -9.93 12.03
N MET A 67 -3.23 -9.02 12.05
CA MET A 67 -3.46 -8.16 13.22
C MET A 67 -3.96 -8.95 14.44
N ARG A 68 -4.71 -10.05 14.25
CA ARG A 68 -5.18 -10.91 15.36
C ARG A 68 -4.15 -11.91 15.85
N LYS A 69 -3.33 -12.45 14.95
CA LYS A 69 -2.41 -13.57 15.24
C LYS A 69 -0.94 -13.16 15.30
N ASN A 70 -0.63 -11.95 14.84
CA ASN A 70 0.72 -11.45 14.65
C ASN A 70 1.59 -12.37 13.78
N VAL A 71 0.97 -13.08 12.83
CA VAL A 71 1.63 -14.03 11.91
C VAL A 71 1.31 -13.65 10.47
N SER A 72 2.34 -13.53 9.64
CA SER A 72 2.19 -13.27 8.21
C SER A 72 1.63 -14.51 7.51
N PRO A 73 0.50 -14.42 6.79
CA PRO A 73 0.02 -15.53 5.96
C PRO A 73 1.05 -15.95 4.90
N GLN A 74 0.99 -17.21 4.46
CA GLN A 74 1.92 -17.71 3.44
C GLN A 74 1.90 -16.85 2.17
N GLY A 75 3.09 -16.47 1.69
CA GLY A 75 3.26 -15.60 0.52
C GLY A 75 3.09 -14.11 0.80
N TRP A 76 2.82 -13.73 2.06
CA TRP A 76 2.71 -12.35 2.51
C TRP A 76 3.84 -11.98 3.47
N TYR A 77 4.26 -10.73 3.40
CA TYR A 77 5.19 -10.11 4.33
C TYR A 77 4.45 -8.98 5.03
N CYS A 78 4.21 -9.14 6.33
CA CYS A 78 3.43 -8.19 7.12
C CYS A 78 4.26 -7.55 8.22
N ALA A 79 3.94 -6.28 8.51
CA ALA A 79 4.52 -5.52 9.60
C ALA A 79 3.46 -4.67 10.31
N ARG A 80 3.64 -4.46 11.62
CA ARG A 80 2.87 -3.45 12.37
C ARG A 80 3.45 -2.08 12.06
N GLY A 81 2.56 -1.09 12.01
CA GLY A 81 2.96 0.29 11.91
C GLY A 81 3.57 0.76 13.23
N HIS A 82 4.71 1.44 13.15
CA HIS A 82 5.34 2.02 14.34
C HIS A 82 5.02 3.51 14.40
N ALA A 83 4.32 3.93 15.46
CA ALA A 83 4.01 5.34 15.70
C ALA A 83 5.29 6.20 15.80
N SER A 84 6.36 5.64 16.37
CA SER A 84 7.68 6.28 16.45
C SER A 84 8.34 6.54 15.09
N GLN A 85 7.87 5.90 14.03
CA GLN A 85 8.37 6.05 12.66
C GLN A 85 7.43 6.92 11.79
N ASN A 86 6.52 7.67 12.40
CA ASN A 86 5.53 8.53 11.71
C ASN A 86 4.69 7.78 10.65
N GLN A 87 4.47 6.49 10.86
CA GLN A 87 3.69 5.68 9.93
C GLN A 87 2.19 5.88 10.17
N ALA A 88 1.50 6.45 9.18
CA ALA A 88 0.05 6.72 9.27
C ALA A 88 -0.84 5.46 9.23
N TRP A 89 -0.27 4.27 9.07
CA TRP A 89 -0.97 2.98 8.96
C TRP A 89 -0.66 2.11 10.19
N ALA A 90 -1.63 1.30 10.60
CA ALA A 90 -1.52 0.42 11.77
C ALA A 90 -0.87 -0.92 11.43
N ALA A 91 -1.08 -1.42 10.21
CA ALA A 91 -0.40 -2.60 9.69
C ALA A 91 -0.31 -2.51 8.16
N ALA A 92 0.72 -3.14 7.60
CA ALA A 92 0.90 -3.28 6.16
C ALA A 92 1.25 -4.73 5.83
N CYS A 93 0.73 -5.24 4.71
CA CYS A 93 1.14 -6.53 4.17
C CYS A 93 1.41 -6.38 2.68
N GLY A 94 2.47 -7.02 2.19
CA GLY A 94 2.81 -7.07 0.78
C GLY A 94 3.14 -8.46 0.28
N THR A 95 3.14 -8.64 -1.03
CA THR A 95 3.57 -9.88 -1.69
C THR A 95 4.74 -9.61 -2.63
N ARG A 96 5.49 -10.67 -2.98
CA ARG A 96 6.56 -10.60 -3.99
C ARG A 96 6.02 -10.18 -5.37
N ALA A 97 4.77 -10.50 -5.67
CA ALA A 97 4.08 -10.10 -6.90
C ALA A 97 3.67 -8.61 -6.93
N GLY A 98 3.99 -7.83 -5.89
CA GLY A 98 3.79 -6.38 -5.88
C GLY A 98 2.43 -5.91 -5.35
N ALA A 99 1.63 -6.80 -4.75
CA ALA A 99 0.44 -6.37 -4.01
C ALA A 99 0.86 -5.69 -2.69
N LEU A 100 0.21 -4.59 -2.34
CA LEU A 100 0.42 -3.87 -1.09
C LEU A 100 -0.93 -3.46 -0.49
N ILE A 101 -1.19 -3.88 0.74
CA ILE A 101 -2.37 -3.52 1.51
C ILE A 101 -2.00 -2.88 2.83
N ARG A 102 -2.85 -1.97 3.31
CA ARG A 102 -2.66 -1.28 4.59
C ARG A 102 -3.95 -1.20 5.38
N SER A 103 -3.82 -1.30 6.70
CA SER A 103 -4.87 -0.96 7.65
C SER A 103 -4.58 0.39 8.33
N TYR A 104 -5.63 1.14 8.65
CA TYR A 104 -5.56 2.49 9.22
C TYR A 104 -6.53 2.62 10.40
N GLY A 105 -6.16 3.40 11.42
CA GLY A 105 -6.93 3.55 12.66
C GLY A 105 -6.16 3.05 13.89
N PRO A 106 -6.84 2.75 15.01
CA PRO A 106 -8.26 2.39 15.07
C PRO A 106 -9.23 3.58 14.90
N VAL A 107 -10.41 3.32 14.36
CA VAL A 107 -11.55 4.25 14.35
C VAL A 107 -12.54 3.83 15.43
N ARG A 108 -13.01 4.80 16.23
CA ARG A 108 -14.10 4.55 17.18
C ARG A 108 -15.41 4.39 16.38
N ARG A 109 -16.21 3.40 16.74
CA ARG A 109 -17.63 3.34 16.36
C ARG A 109 -18.44 4.08 17.40
#